data_AF-A0A094G9F0-F1
#
_entry.id   AF-A0A094G9F0-F1
#
_cell.length_a   1.000
_cell.length_b   1.000
_cell.length_c   1.000
_cell.angle_alpha   90.00
_cell.angle_beta   90.00
_cell.angle_gamma   90.00
#
_symmetry.space_group_name_H-M   'P 1'
#
loop_
_entity.id
_entity.type
_entity.pdbx_description
1 polymer ?
#
loop_
_entity_poly.entity_id
_entity_poly.type
_entity_poly.pdbx_seq_one_letter_code
_entity_poly.pdbx_strand_id
1 'polypeptide(L)'
;MGELFEFLTSHEQFRRARLPALYSDFRALQSLNPDGFAANVEAWKKGLASALQEGCVPASGDLLVLRVDESLMHALETREWGRPLALGAVLRDAAGKKEMMPLKSFMAAQESIYQRSWSSTPWQAVSWGLRQFGLMDKYGDNDRVSAEELVVLSNVETATSEVLRRMVNHTSRVDMIYSKQMFYRDYGDVLTNKRHISQRDLEVLLTYISRDKGLADYDGQTIKFKSHSDAQPPKITHEDSSIASLKNLMFDIEKQLETLAARIDNLSSTARDAVSRKNRVSAIAALRSKRLAESQLAKQSTVLGQLEEVYSKISEAADQVELMRIMEGSTGVLKALHKEIGGVERVDDVLAQLGEQMAQVDEVGNVITEMNRGVVDESEVDDELEALELEDRDKKNKAERLSNERKEEEEAAETKRRLGALETAVEPHANQSKQTTPEKSTEGQVEESSKLLQQLSL
;
A
#
# COMPACT_ATOMS: atom_id res chain seq x y z
N MET A 1 11.19 -17.34 24.25
CA MET A 1 9.85 -17.88 24.55
C MET A 1 9.06 -17.85 23.25
N GLY A 2 7.83 -18.36 23.20
CA GLY A 2 7.01 -18.19 21.98
C GLY A 2 6.61 -16.73 21.80
N GLU A 3 6.62 -16.23 20.56
CA GLU A 3 6.22 -14.85 20.20
C GLU A 3 4.84 -14.49 20.76
N LEU A 4 3.89 -15.43 20.71
CA LEU A 4 2.55 -15.31 21.29
C LEU A 4 2.57 -15.04 22.79
N PHE A 5 3.37 -15.80 23.56
CA PHE A 5 3.44 -15.63 25.01
C PHE A 5 4.09 -14.29 25.39
N GLU A 6 5.17 -13.93 24.70
CA GLU A 6 5.85 -12.64 24.90
C GLU A 6 4.87 -11.48 24.64
N PHE A 7 4.10 -11.56 23.55
CA PHE A 7 3.04 -10.61 23.24
C PHE A 7 1.97 -10.56 24.34
N LEU A 8 1.44 -11.70 24.78
CA LEU A 8 0.41 -11.74 25.83
C LEU A 8 0.92 -11.06 27.11
N THR A 9 2.14 -11.34 27.56
CA THR A 9 2.68 -10.74 28.79
C THR A 9 2.91 -9.22 28.74
N SER A 10 2.90 -8.62 27.54
CA SER A 10 2.90 -7.16 27.38
C SER A 10 1.54 -6.53 27.69
N HIS A 11 0.44 -7.30 27.65
CA HIS A 11 -0.90 -6.83 27.94
C HIS A 11 -1.18 -6.78 29.45
N GLU A 12 -1.92 -5.74 29.88
CA GLU A 12 -2.24 -5.53 31.30
C GLU A 12 -2.97 -6.70 31.96
N GLN A 13 -3.73 -7.45 31.17
CA GLN A 13 -4.53 -8.58 31.66
C GLN A 13 -3.68 -9.85 31.91
N PHE A 14 -2.46 -9.90 31.39
CA PHE A 14 -1.52 -11.04 31.47
C PHE A 14 -0.25 -10.70 32.27
N ARG A 15 -0.32 -9.69 33.15
CA ARG A 15 0.75 -9.39 34.11
C ARG A 15 1.19 -10.64 34.86
N ARG A 16 2.47 -10.75 35.21
CA ARG A 16 3.07 -11.93 35.85
C ARG A 16 2.29 -12.45 37.07
N ALA A 17 1.69 -11.56 37.87
CA ALA A 17 0.88 -11.92 39.02
C ALA A 17 -0.45 -12.64 38.68
N ARG A 18 -0.97 -12.50 37.46
CA ARG A 18 -2.20 -13.15 37.00
C ARG A 18 -1.97 -14.50 36.30
N LEU A 19 -0.75 -14.76 35.81
CA LEU A 19 -0.43 -15.99 35.09
C LEU A 19 -0.77 -17.28 35.86
N PRO A 20 -0.52 -17.40 37.19
CA PRO A 20 -0.93 -18.60 37.92
C PRO A 20 -2.43 -18.88 37.80
N ALA A 21 -3.26 -17.84 37.93
CA ALA A 21 -4.71 -17.96 37.81
C ALA A 21 -5.15 -18.26 36.37
N LEU A 22 -4.54 -17.61 35.38
CA LEU A 22 -4.89 -17.77 33.96
C LEU A 22 -4.53 -19.14 33.39
N TYR A 23 -3.44 -19.75 33.88
CA TYR A 23 -2.99 -21.08 33.44
C TYR A 23 -3.58 -22.23 34.27
N SER A 24 -4.07 -21.94 35.48
CA SER A 24 -4.77 -22.93 36.31
C SER A 24 -6.09 -23.39 35.70
N ASP A 25 -6.58 -24.53 36.19
CA ASP A 25 -7.96 -24.94 35.95
C ASP A 25 -8.93 -24.09 36.79
N PHE A 26 -9.32 -22.93 36.25
CA PHE A 26 -10.24 -22.01 36.91
C PHE A 26 -11.73 -22.32 36.66
N ARG A 27 -12.08 -23.49 36.08
CA ARG A 27 -13.49 -23.84 35.78
C ARG A 27 -14.37 -23.85 37.02
N ALA A 28 -13.84 -24.29 38.15
CA ALA A 28 -14.55 -24.30 39.43
C ALA A 28 -14.96 -22.88 39.90
N LEU A 29 -14.28 -21.83 39.43
CA LEU A 29 -14.66 -20.45 39.75
C LEU A 29 -16.04 -20.10 39.17
N GLN A 30 -16.52 -20.78 38.13
CA GLN A 30 -17.83 -20.49 37.55
C GLN A 30 -18.96 -20.57 38.59
N SER A 31 -18.87 -21.49 39.56
CA SER A 31 -19.82 -21.59 40.68
C SER A 31 -19.34 -20.91 41.96
N LEU A 32 -18.03 -20.88 42.21
CA LEU A 32 -17.45 -20.42 43.49
C LEU A 32 -17.19 -18.91 43.53
N ASN A 33 -16.80 -18.32 42.39
CA ASN A 33 -16.51 -16.91 42.23
C ASN A 33 -16.74 -16.51 40.75
N PRO A 34 -18.00 -16.25 40.35
CA PRO A 34 -18.35 -15.94 38.97
C PRO A 34 -17.60 -14.74 38.40
N ASP A 35 -17.32 -13.72 39.23
CA ASP A 35 -16.57 -12.53 38.82
C ASP A 35 -15.11 -12.88 38.48
N GLY A 36 -14.48 -13.73 39.30
CA GLY A 36 -13.13 -14.23 39.03
C GLY A 36 -13.06 -15.09 37.76
N PHE A 37 -14.06 -15.94 37.53
CA PHE A 37 -14.19 -16.69 36.28
C PHE A 37 -14.32 -15.75 35.08
N ALA A 38 -15.26 -14.80 35.14
CA ALA A 38 -15.50 -13.83 34.08
C ALA A 38 -14.24 -12.99 33.77
N ALA A 39 -13.51 -12.54 34.79
CA ALA A 39 -12.28 -11.76 34.62
C ALA A 39 -11.15 -12.56 33.96
N ASN A 40 -11.06 -13.87 34.18
CA ASN A 40 -10.07 -14.73 33.53
C ASN A 40 -10.48 -15.08 32.09
N VAL A 41 -11.75 -15.37 31.86
CA VAL A 41 -12.30 -15.58 30.51
C VAL A 41 -12.11 -14.35 29.64
N GLU A 42 -12.46 -13.17 30.16
CA GLU A 42 -12.31 -11.90 29.46
C GLU A 42 -10.84 -11.59 29.13
N ALA A 43 -9.93 -11.90 30.06
CA ALA A 43 -8.50 -11.76 29.83
C ALA A 43 -8.05 -12.60 28.63
N TRP A 44 -8.41 -13.89 28.60
CA TRP A 44 -8.05 -14.77 27.50
C TRP A 44 -8.67 -14.34 26.16
N LYS A 45 -9.94 -13.93 26.14
CA LYS A 45 -10.61 -13.47 24.91
C LYS A 45 -9.92 -12.27 24.30
N LYS A 46 -9.67 -11.23 25.10
CA LYS A 46 -8.98 -10.01 24.67
C LYS A 46 -7.55 -10.30 24.24
N GLY A 47 -6.81 -11.07 25.05
CA GLY A 47 -5.43 -11.43 24.73
C GLY A 47 -5.31 -12.17 23.40
N LEU A 48 -6.18 -13.16 23.16
CA LEU A 48 -6.19 -13.91 21.90
C LEU A 48 -6.65 -13.06 20.71
N ALA A 49 -7.68 -12.22 20.88
CA ALA A 49 -8.15 -11.31 19.85
C ALA A 49 -7.04 -10.33 19.43
N SER A 50 -6.38 -9.69 20.39
CA SER A 50 -5.27 -8.75 20.14
C SER A 50 -4.05 -9.46 19.54
N ALA A 51 -3.70 -10.65 20.04
CA ALA A 51 -2.58 -11.41 19.49
C ALA A 51 -2.84 -11.85 18.04
N LEU A 52 -4.08 -12.23 17.73
CA LEU A 52 -4.50 -12.60 16.38
C LEU A 52 -4.42 -11.38 15.45
N GLN A 53 -4.94 -10.23 15.90
CA GLN A 53 -4.91 -8.97 15.13
C GLN A 53 -3.48 -8.55 14.76
N GLU A 54 -2.53 -8.75 15.68
CA GLU A 54 -1.11 -8.41 15.48
C GLU A 54 -0.32 -9.49 14.71
N GLY A 55 -0.97 -10.61 14.35
CA GLY A 55 -0.33 -11.72 13.64
C GLY A 55 0.64 -12.54 14.50
N CYS A 56 0.54 -12.45 15.84
CA CYS A 56 1.39 -13.18 16.78
C CYS A 56 0.90 -14.61 17.05
N VAL A 57 -0.30 -14.98 16.57
CA VAL A 57 -0.84 -16.34 16.67
C VAL A 57 -0.18 -17.23 15.58
N PRO A 58 0.32 -18.43 15.94
CA PRO A 58 0.99 -19.31 14.99
C PRO A 58 0.05 -19.85 13.89
N ALA A 59 0.66 -20.31 12.81
CA ALA A 59 0.10 -21.23 11.80
C ALA A 59 -1.06 -20.75 10.91
N SER A 60 -1.82 -19.70 11.24
CA SER A 60 -3.00 -19.34 10.44
C SER A 60 -2.70 -18.40 9.27
N GLY A 61 -1.77 -17.45 9.43
CA GLY A 61 -1.61 -16.32 8.50
C GLY A 61 -2.78 -15.31 8.57
N ASP A 62 -3.95 -15.78 9.00
CA ASP A 62 -5.18 -15.06 9.28
C ASP A 62 -5.08 -14.15 10.52
N LEU A 63 -5.81 -13.05 10.48
CA LEU A 63 -5.95 -12.03 11.52
C LEU A 63 -7.40 -11.91 12.05
N LEU A 64 -8.38 -12.52 11.35
CA LEU A 64 -9.80 -12.57 11.76
C LEU A 64 -10.24 -13.97 12.19
N VAL A 65 -9.57 -15.02 11.71
CA VAL A 65 -9.89 -16.42 12.03
C VAL A 65 -8.83 -17.02 12.97
N LEU A 66 -9.22 -17.26 14.22
CA LEU A 66 -8.43 -17.98 15.20
C LEU A 66 -8.50 -19.49 14.93
N ARG A 67 -7.36 -20.09 14.62
CA ARG A 67 -7.23 -21.54 14.55
C ARG A 67 -6.84 -22.10 15.92
N VAL A 68 -7.70 -22.93 16.48
CA VAL A 68 -7.51 -23.57 17.77
C VAL A 68 -7.11 -25.02 17.53
N ASP A 69 -5.81 -25.31 17.65
CA ASP A 69 -5.24 -26.66 17.51
C ASP A 69 -4.01 -26.83 18.42
N GLU A 70 -3.30 -27.96 18.29
CA GLU A 70 -2.08 -28.23 19.07
C GLU A 70 -0.97 -27.20 18.85
N SER A 71 -0.93 -26.51 17.71
CA SER A 71 0.08 -25.47 17.46
C SER A 71 -0.16 -24.23 18.34
N LEU A 72 -1.43 -23.84 18.51
CA LEU A 72 -1.82 -22.79 19.46
C LEU A 72 -1.49 -23.21 20.90
N MET A 73 -1.84 -24.45 21.28
CA MET A 73 -1.57 -24.97 22.63
C MET A 73 -0.08 -25.01 22.93
N HIS A 74 0.75 -25.39 21.96
CA HIS A 74 2.20 -25.38 22.12
C HIS A 74 2.78 -23.96 22.19
N ALA A 75 2.25 -23.00 21.42
CA ALA A 75 2.68 -21.61 21.49
C ALA A 75 2.30 -20.91 22.80
N LEU A 76 1.25 -21.38 23.47
CA LEU A 76 0.84 -20.95 24.81
C LEU A 76 1.56 -21.72 25.93
N GLU A 77 2.29 -22.79 25.64
CA GLU A 77 2.95 -23.61 26.66
C GLU A 77 4.16 -22.89 27.25
N THR A 78 4.25 -22.86 28.58
CA THR A 78 5.37 -22.23 29.30
C THR A 78 6.08 -23.23 30.20
N ARG A 79 7.36 -22.96 30.48
CA ARG A 79 8.15 -23.79 31.41
C ARG A 79 7.67 -23.67 32.87
N GLU A 80 7.18 -22.49 33.26
CA GLU A 80 6.76 -22.21 34.64
C GLU A 80 5.31 -22.67 34.93
N TRP A 81 4.39 -22.50 33.98
CA TRP A 81 2.95 -22.70 34.19
C TRP A 81 2.32 -23.80 33.33
N GLY A 82 3.10 -24.42 32.43
CA GLY A 82 2.59 -25.45 31.52
C GLY A 82 1.63 -24.86 30.47
N ARG A 83 0.64 -25.66 30.07
CA ARG A 83 -0.42 -25.30 29.13
C ARG A 83 -1.63 -24.69 29.88
N PRO A 84 -2.40 -23.79 29.25
CA PRO A 84 -3.62 -23.27 29.86
C PRO A 84 -4.69 -24.36 29.98
N LEU A 85 -5.10 -24.68 31.21
CA LEU A 85 -5.99 -25.84 31.50
C LEU A 85 -7.50 -25.55 31.35
N ALA A 86 -7.88 -24.29 31.20
CA ALA A 86 -9.27 -23.86 31.12
C ALA A 86 -9.59 -23.15 29.79
N LEU A 87 -8.70 -23.24 28.78
CA LEU A 87 -8.89 -22.55 27.52
C LEU A 87 -10.16 -23.01 26.79
N GLY A 88 -10.48 -24.30 26.83
CA GLY A 88 -11.74 -24.80 26.26
C GLY A 88 -12.99 -24.17 26.90
N ALA A 89 -12.94 -23.80 28.19
CA ALA A 89 -14.03 -23.08 28.84
C ALA A 89 -14.15 -21.63 28.37
N VAL A 90 -13.02 -20.97 28.09
CA VAL A 90 -12.99 -19.61 27.50
C VAL A 90 -13.65 -19.63 26.12
N LEU A 91 -13.27 -20.58 25.26
CA LEU A 91 -13.78 -20.69 23.89
C LEU A 91 -15.28 -21.00 23.88
N ARG A 92 -15.76 -21.87 24.78
CA ARG A 92 -17.20 -22.13 24.98
C ARG A 92 -17.96 -20.89 25.41
N ASP A 93 -17.42 -20.11 26.35
CA ASP A 93 -18.06 -18.86 26.79
C ASP A 93 -18.09 -17.82 25.65
N ALA A 94 -17.01 -17.71 24.87
CA ALA A 94 -16.94 -16.86 23.69
C ALA A 94 -17.97 -17.25 22.63
N ALA A 95 -18.09 -18.56 22.35
CA ALA A 95 -19.08 -19.10 21.42
C ALA A 95 -20.52 -18.89 21.90
N GLY A 96 -20.77 -19.15 23.19
CA GLY A 96 -22.09 -18.96 23.81
C GLY A 96 -22.57 -17.50 23.79
N LYS A 97 -21.64 -16.55 23.91
CA LYS A 97 -21.91 -15.10 23.81
C LYS A 97 -21.87 -14.56 22.39
N LYS A 98 -21.64 -15.42 21.39
CA LYS A 98 -21.44 -15.04 19.98
C LYS A 98 -20.29 -14.05 19.77
N GLU A 99 -19.26 -14.05 20.61
CA GLU A 99 -18.07 -13.21 20.41
C GLU A 99 -17.06 -13.89 19.49
N MET A 100 -17.07 -15.23 19.47
CA MET A 100 -16.33 -16.06 18.54
C MET A 100 -17.29 -17.05 17.90
N MET A 101 -17.21 -17.27 16.58
CA MET A 101 -18.13 -18.15 15.87
C MET A 101 -17.37 -19.15 15.00
N PRO A 102 -17.76 -20.44 14.94
CA PRO A 102 -17.16 -21.37 14.00
C PRO A 102 -17.23 -20.85 12.56
N LEU A 103 -16.11 -20.84 11.84
CA LEU A 103 -16.00 -20.28 10.49
C LEU A 103 -17.06 -20.83 9.54
N LYS A 104 -17.27 -22.15 9.54
CA LYS A 104 -18.29 -22.79 8.69
C LYS A 104 -19.70 -22.31 9.01
N SER A 105 -20.00 -22.14 10.29
CA SER A 105 -21.29 -21.61 10.76
C SER A 105 -21.46 -20.15 10.34
N PHE A 106 -20.41 -19.34 10.49
CA PHE A 106 -20.40 -17.94 10.08
C PHE A 106 -20.62 -17.80 8.58
N MET A 107 -19.91 -18.57 7.74
CA MET A 107 -20.03 -18.48 6.28
C MET A 107 -21.35 -19.07 5.75
N ALA A 108 -21.95 -20.05 6.44
CA ALA A 108 -23.21 -20.65 6.02
C ALA A 108 -24.44 -19.80 6.36
N ALA A 109 -24.34 -18.85 7.30
CA ALA A 109 -25.46 -18.02 7.72
C ALA A 109 -25.93 -17.10 6.59
N GLN A 110 -27.22 -17.19 6.25
CA GLN A 110 -27.87 -16.41 5.18
C GLN A 110 -28.34 -15.02 5.67
N GLU A 111 -28.59 -14.89 6.97
CA GLU A 111 -29.08 -13.67 7.61
C GLU A 111 -28.04 -13.11 8.59
N SER A 112 -28.23 -11.86 9.01
CA SER A 112 -27.35 -11.19 9.96
C SER A 112 -27.28 -11.96 11.29
N ILE A 113 -26.05 -12.17 11.79
CA ILE A 113 -25.78 -12.88 13.04
C ILE A 113 -26.34 -12.16 14.29
N TYR A 114 -26.72 -10.90 14.14
CA TYR A 114 -27.30 -10.03 15.18
C TYR A 114 -28.83 -9.95 15.14
N GLN A 115 -29.48 -10.40 14.05
CA GLN A 115 -30.95 -10.38 14.01
C GLN A 115 -31.54 -11.35 15.03
N ARG A 116 -32.60 -10.89 15.71
CA ARG A 116 -33.25 -11.58 16.83
C ARG A 116 -34.38 -12.52 16.38
N SER A 117 -34.81 -12.44 15.12
CA SER A 117 -35.95 -13.21 14.60
C SER A 117 -35.50 -14.29 13.62
N TRP A 118 -36.11 -15.46 13.77
CA TRP A 118 -36.14 -16.59 12.83
C TRP A 118 -34.98 -17.59 12.95
N SER A 119 -35.18 -18.90 13.14
CA SER A 119 -36.33 -19.67 13.62
C SER A 119 -35.79 -21.05 14.01
N SER A 120 -36.18 -21.54 15.18
CA SER A 120 -36.38 -22.97 15.53
C SER A 120 -35.28 -24.02 15.30
N THR A 121 -34.06 -23.67 14.87
CA THR A 121 -32.91 -24.58 15.00
C THR A 121 -31.97 -24.03 16.07
N PRO A 122 -31.94 -24.61 17.29
CA PRO A 122 -30.95 -24.20 18.27
C PRO A 122 -29.57 -24.51 17.67
N TRP A 123 -28.76 -23.49 17.41
CA TRP A 123 -27.39 -23.64 16.90
C TRP A 123 -26.47 -24.45 17.84
N GLN A 124 -26.96 -24.83 19.01
CA GLN A 124 -26.41 -25.92 19.84
C GLN A 124 -26.38 -27.27 19.10
N ALA A 125 -27.19 -27.48 18.06
CA ALA A 125 -27.43 -28.79 17.44
C ALA A 125 -26.63 -29.10 16.16
N VAL A 126 -25.94 -28.13 15.51
CA VAL A 126 -25.34 -28.40 14.18
C VAL A 126 -23.81 -28.30 14.10
N SER A 127 -23.11 -27.60 14.99
CA SER A 127 -21.62 -27.67 15.01
C SER A 127 -21.03 -28.36 16.24
N TRP A 128 -21.83 -28.64 17.28
CA TRP A 128 -21.42 -29.44 18.43
C TRP A 128 -22.02 -30.87 18.44
N GLY A 129 -23.00 -31.16 17.57
CA GLY A 129 -23.93 -32.29 17.69
C GLY A 129 -23.53 -33.66 17.14
N LEU A 130 -22.40 -33.84 16.43
CA LEU A 130 -22.08 -35.15 15.81
C LEU A 130 -20.62 -35.64 15.97
N ARG A 131 -19.79 -34.98 16.79
CA ARG A 131 -18.50 -35.55 17.25
C ARG A 131 -18.27 -35.59 18.77
N GLN A 132 -19.21 -35.10 19.59
CA GLN A 132 -19.20 -35.30 21.04
C GLN A 132 -20.47 -36.03 21.50
N PHE A 133 -20.77 -37.19 20.89
CA PHE A 133 -21.65 -38.20 21.50
C PHE A 133 -20.90 -38.87 22.68
N GLY A 134 -20.55 -38.05 23.67
CA GLY A 134 -20.00 -38.41 24.98
C GLY A 134 -21.12 -38.87 25.90
N LEU A 135 -21.79 -39.96 25.53
CA LEU A 135 -22.68 -40.70 26.45
C LEU A 135 -21.89 -41.65 27.36
N MET A 136 -20.56 -41.49 27.41
CA MET A 136 -19.68 -42.24 28.31
C MET A 136 -18.38 -41.45 28.55
N ASP A 137 -18.44 -40.28 29.18
CA ASP A 137 -17.30 -39.89 30.02
C ASP A 137 -17.71 -38.96 31.17
N LYS A 138 -18.04 -39.57 32.29
CA LYS A 138 -18.29 -38.87 33.56
C LYS A 138 -16.99 -38.57 34.33
N TYR A 139 -15.81 -38.97 33.83
CA TYR A 139 -14.55 -38.83 34.57
C TYR A 139 -13.34 -38.73 33.64
N GLY A 140 -12.94 -37.50 33.27
CA GLY A 140 -11.58 -37.21 32.80
C GLY A 140 -11.45 -36.87 31.32
N ASP A 141 -10.64 -35.84 31.04
CA ASP A 141 -10.11 -35.48 29.71
C ASP A 141 -11.01 -34.71 28.72
N ASN A 142 -11.64 -33.63 29.21
CA ASN A 142 -12.54 -32.76 28.45
C ASN A 142 -11.87 -31.56 27.72
N ASP A 143 -10.55 -31.56 27.53
CA ASP A 143 -9.82 -30.40 26.96
C ASP A 143 -8.96 -30.74 25.72
N ARG A 144 -9.23 -31.90 25.08
CA ARG A 144 -8.70 -32.15 23.73
C ARG A 144 -9.33 -31.18 22.75
N VAL A 145 -8.58 -30.14 22.41
CA VAL A 145 -8.91 -29.17 21.37
C VAL A 145 -8.97 -29.93 20.04
N SER A 146 -10.19 -30.26 19.59
CA SER A 146 -10.38 -30.63 18.19
C SER A 146 -10.06 -29.41 17.34
N ALA A 147 -9.26 -29.58 16.28
CA ALA A 147 -8.87 -28.47 15.42
C ALA A 147 -10.11 -27.70 14.94
N GLU A 148 -10.25 -26.45 15.39
CA GLU A 148 -11.43 -25.61 15.14
C GLU A 148 -10.99 -24.23 14.65
N GLU A 149 -11.79 -23.64 13.76
CA GLU A 149 -11.54 -22.32 13.18
C GLU A 149 -12.66 -21.39 13.63
N LEU A 150 -12.29 -20.35 14.38
CA LEU A 150 -13.22 -19.43 15.02
C LEU A 150 -13.01 -18.02 14.48
N VAL A 151 -14.06 -17.44 13.90
CA VAL A 151 -14.09 -16.01 13.55
C VAL A 151 -14.18 -15.19 14.83
N VAL A 152 -13.22 -14.29 15.03
CA VAL A 152 -13.17 -13.38 16.18
C VAL A 152 -13.91 -12.09 15.82
N LEU A 153 -15.17 -11.95 16.25
CA LEU A 153 -16.05 -10.87 15.78
C LEU A 153 -15.56 -9.48 16.16
N SER A 154 -14.90 -9.32 17.32
CA SER A 154 -14.33 -8.04 17.72
C SER A 154 -13.31 -7.52 16.69
N ASN A 155 -12.49 -8.41 16.14
CA ASN A 155 -11.50 -8.04 15.13
C ASN A 155 -12.17 -7.70 13.80
N VAL A 156 -13.23 -8.43 13.43
CA VAL A 156 -14.02 -8.15 12.22
C VAL A 156 -14.70 -6.78 12.32
N GLU A 157 -15.26 -6.45 13.49
CA GLU A 157 -15.84 -5.15 13.80
C GLU A 157 -14.80 -4.02 13.75
N THR A 158 -13.61 -4.24 14.33
CA THR A 158 -12.49 -3.30 14.26
C THR A 158 -12.04 -3.07 12.81
N ALA A 159 -11.82 -4.13 12.03
CA ALA A 159 -11.46 -4.04 10.61
C ALA A 159 -12.51 -3.26 9.81
N THR A 160 -13.80 -3.57 10.01
CA THR A 160 -14.90 -2.88 9.34
C THR A 160 -14.94 -1.39 9.69
N SER A 161 -14.74 -1.05 10.97
CA SER A 161 -14.71 0.35 11.41
C SER A 161 -13.56 1.12 10.78
N GLU A 162 -12.40 0.47 10.65
CA GLU A 162 -11.23 1.06 10.01
C GLU A 162 -11.41 1.24 8.50
N VAL A 163 -12.02 0.27 7.81
CA VAL A 163 -12.45 0.41 6.39
C VAL A 163 -13.30 1.66 6.24
N LEU A 164 -14.37 1.77 7.03
CA LEU A 164 -15.27 2.93 6.99
C LEU A 164 -14.55 4.25 7.29
N ARG A 165 -13.62 4.26 8.25
CA ARG A 165 -12.82 5.45 8.59
C ARG A 165 -11.97 5.91 7.41
N ARG A 166 -11.36 4.99 6.67
CA ARG A 166 -10.55 5.30 5.47
C ARG A 166 -11.42 5.73 4.30
N MET A 167 -12.66 5.26 4.21
CA MET A 167 -13.62 5.59 3.15
C MET A 167 -14.35 6.93 3.32
N VAL A 168 -14.15 7.66 4.43
CA VAL A 168 -14.90 8.90 4.73
C VAL A 168 -14.87 9.93 3.60
N ASN A 169 -13.78 9.99 2.83
CA ASN A 169 -13.62 10.95 1.74
C ASN A 169 -14.16 10.46 0.39
N HIS A 170 -14.59 9.20 0.30
CA HIS A 170 -15.17 8.68 -0.93
C HIS A 170 -16.65 9.09 -0.95
N THR A 171 -17.00 9.95 -1.90
CA THR A 171 -18.35 10.53 -1.98
C THR A 171 -19.05 10.20 -3.29
N SER A 172 -18.30 9.97 -4.38
CA SER A 172 -18.90 9.55 -5.65
C SER A 172 -19.35 8.09 -5.59
N ARG A 173 -20.48 7.77 -6.22
CA ARG A 173 -20.98 6.39 -6.35
C ARG A 173 -20.00 5.49 -7.08
N VAL A 174 -19.28 6.04 -8.06
CA VAL A 174 -18.29 5.27 -8.81
C VAL A 174 -17.12 4.91 -7.90
N ASP A 175 -16.70 5.80 -7.00
CA ASP A 175 -15.66 5.54 -6.00
C ASP A 175 -16.06 4.46 -4.98
N MET A 176 -17.36 4.30 -4.73
CA MET A 176 -17.92 3.27 -3.84
C MET A 176 -17.96 1.86 -4.47
N ILE A 177 -17.56 1.72 -5.73
CA ILE A 177 -17.48 0.44 -6.44
C ILE A 177 -16.04 -0.05 -6.44
N TYR A 178 -15.86 -1.29 -5.96
CA TYR A 178 -14.57 -1.96 -5.88
C TYR A 178 -14.64 -3.34 -6.52
N SER A 179 -13.54 -3.74 -7.16
CA SER A 179 -13.26 -5.16 -7.34
C SER A 179 -12.73 -5.74 -6.02
N LYS A 180 -12.86 -7.05 -5.84
CA LYS A 180 -12.28 -7.75 -4.69
C LYS A 180 -10.77 -7.55 -4.58
N GLN A 181 -10.05 -7.54 -5.71
CA GLN A 181 -8.62 -7.30 -5.76
C GLN A 181 -8.25 -5.87 -5.32
N MET A 182 -9.00 -4.88 -5.81
CA MET A 182 -8.83 -3.48 -5.43
C MET A 182 -9.08 -3.28 -3.94
N PHE A 183 -10.18 -3.82 -3.45
CA PHE A 183 -10.52 -3.75 -2.03
C PHE A 183 -9.42 -4.37 -1.17
N TYR A 184 -8.91 -5.55 -1.56
CA TYR A 184 -7.81 -6.20 -0.85
C TYR A 184 -6.51 -5.38 -0.85
N ARG A 185 -6.22 -4.68 -1.95
CA ARG A 185 -5.06 -3.79 -2.03
C ARG A 185 -5.20 -2.61 -1.08
N ASP A 186 -6.35 -1.93 -1.12
CA ASP A 186 -6.58 -0.67 -0.41
C ASP A 186 -6.85 -0.87 1.10
N TYR A 187 -7.40 -2.03 1.46
CA TYR A 187 -7.88 -2.32 2.81
C TYR A 187 -7.31 -3.62 3.38
N GLY A 188 -6.36 -4.26 2.72
CA GLY A 188 -5.79 -5.51 3.23
C GLY A 188 -5.02 -5.34 4.54
N ASP A 189 -4.49 -4.14 4.81
CA ASP A 189 -3.71 -3.79 6.01
C ASP A 189 -4.56 -3.10 7.11
N VAL A 190 -5.90 -3.18 7.05
CA VAL A 190 -6.80 -2.47 8.00
C VAL A 190 -6.63 -2.85 9.46
N LEU A 191 -6.07 -4.03 9.75
CA LEU A 191 -5.85 -4.44 11.13
C LEU A 191 -4.45 -4.09 11.66
N THR A 192 -3.44 -4.14 10.79
CA THR A 192 -2.05 -3.88 11.15
C THR A 192 -1.22 -3.57 9.90
N ASN A 193 -0.27 -2.64 10.03
CA ASN A 193 0.64 -2.29 8.94
C ASN A 193 1.74 -3.36 8.72
N LYS A 194 1.82 -4.37 9.59
CA LYS A 194 2.84 -5.42 9.51
C LYS A 194 2.53 -6.47 8.45
N ARG A 195 1.25 -6.71 8.18
CA ARG A 195 0.80 -7.78 7.29
C ARG A 195 -0.62 -7.52 6.80
N HIS A 196 -0.88 -7.88 5.55
CA HIS A 196 -2.24 -7.92 5.01
C HIS A 196 -3.03 -9.11 5.58
N ILE A 197 -4.34 -8.95 5.73
CA ILE A 197 -5.28 -10.04 5.99
C ILE A 197 -5.16 -11.13 4.92
N SER A 198 -5.58 -12.36 5.22
CA SER A 198 -5.58 -13.41 4.20
C SER A 198 -6.77 -13.28 3.24
N GLN A 199 -6.77 -14.04 2.13
CA GLN A 199 -7.94 -14.16 1.26
C GLN A 199 -9.16 -14.74 1.99
N ARG A 200 -8.94 -15.57 3.01
CA ARG A 200 -10.01 -16.12 3.85
C ARG A 200 -10.60 -15.05 4.76
N ASP A 201 -9.75 -14.26 5.40
CA ASP A 201 -10.19 -13.11 6.21
C ASP A 201 -10.92 -12.08 5.38
N LEU A 202 -10.46 -11.83 4.14
CA LEU A 202 -11.14 -10.93 3.21
C LEU A 202 -12.59 -11.37 2.97
N GLU A 203 -12.83 -12.67 2.73
CA GLU A 203 -14.20 -13.20 2.57
C GLU A 203 -15.04 -13.04 3.84
N VAL A 204 -14.45 -13.29 5.02
CA VAL A 204 -15.12 -13.07 6.30
C VAL A 204 -15.51 -11.60 6.47
N LEU A 205 -14.59 -10.69 6.16
CA LEU A 205 -14.80 -9.25 6.27
C LEU A 205 -15.88 -8.77 5.29
N LEU A 206 -15.82 -9.16 4.01
CA LEU A 206 -16.81 -8.77 3.01
C LEU A 206 -18.19 -9.36 3.29
N THR A 207 -18.25 -10.60 3.77
CA THR A 207 -19.50 -11.23 4.23
C THR A 207 -20.09 -10.44 5.39
N TYR A 208 -19.28 -10.03 6.36
CA TYR A 208 -19.74 -9.24 7.50
C TYR A 208 -20.24 -7.85 7.10
N ILE A 209 -19.48 -7.13 6.27
CA ILE A 209 -19.83 -5.79 5.77
C ILE A 209 -21.16 -5.82 5.02
N SER A 210 -21.37 -6.82 4.16
CA SER A 210 -22.58 -6.95 3.34
C SER A 210 -23.77 -7.47 4.14
N ARG A 211 -23.66 -8.66 4.74
CA ARG A 211 -24.77 -9.35 5.43
C ARG A 211 -25.11 -8.74 6.78
N ASP A 212 -24.10 -8.52 7.62
CA ASP A 212 -24.32 -8.20 9.04
C ASP A 212 -24.50 -6.70 9.27
N LYS A 213 -23.72 -5.88 8.57
CA LYS A 213 -23.81 -4.41 8.67
C LYS A 213 -24.72 -3.77 7.63
N GLY A 214 -25.02 -4.44 6.51
CA GLY A 214 -25.83 -3.86 5.43
C GLY A 214 -25.20 -2.58 4.86
N LEU A 215 -23.87 -2.57 4.71
CA LEU A 215 -23.11 -1.41 4.23
C LEU A 215 -22.80 -1.50 2.74
N ALA A 216 -22.77 -2.73 2.19
CA ALA A 216 -22.47 -2.98 0.79
C ALA A 216 -23.29 -4.16 0.26
N ASP A 217 -23.47 -4.21 -1.06
CA ASP A 217 -23.82 -5.42 -1.78
C ASP A 217 -22.52 -6.08 -2.26
N TYR A 218 -22.46 -7.42 -2.22
CA TYR A 218 -21.26 -8.20 -2.58
C TYR A 218 -21.70 -9.48 -3.28
N ASP A 219 -21.19 -9.71 -4.49
CA ASP A 219 -21.53 -10.87 -5.33
C ASP A 219 -20.40 -11.93 -5.42
N GLY A 220 -19.29 -11.72 -4.70
CA GLY A 220 -18.09 -12.55 -4.75
C GLY A 220 -16.92 -11.93 -5.53
N GLN A 221 -17.18 -10.93 -6.39
CA GLN A 221 -16.15 -10.26 -7.20
C GLN A 221 -16.22 -8.75 -7.11
N THR A 222 -17.42 -8.18 -7.16
CA THR A 222 -17.69 -6.76 -7.10
C THR A 222 -18.31 -6.40 -5.75
N ILE A 223 -17.89 -5.26 -5.20
CA ILE A 223 -18.36 -4.74 -3.92
C ILE A 223 -18.88 -3.34 -4.19
N LYS A 224 -20.14 -3.09 -3.82
CA LYS A 224 -20.79 -1.78 -3.99
C LYS A 224 -21.27 -1.26 -2.66
N PHE A 225 -20.57 -0.25 -2.13
CA PHE A 225 -20.95 0.38 -0.89
C PHE A 225 -22.15 1.32 -1.07
N LYS A 226 -22.96 1.43 -0.02
CA LYS A 226 -24.04 2.42 0.00
C LYS A 226 -23.45 3.84 0.11
N SER A 227 -24.09 4.78 -0.58
CA SER A 227 -23.81 6.20 -0.36
C SER A 227 -24.42 6.67 0.96
N HIS A 228 -23.97 7.82 1.47
CA HIS A 228 -24.57 8.47 2.64
C HIS A 228 -26.05 8.84 2.42
N SER A 229 -26.46 9.02 1.17
CA SER A 229 -27.85 9.29 0.76
C SER A 229 -28.74 8.04 0.75
N ASP A 230 -28.15 6.84 0.67
CA ASP A 230 -28.89 5.60 0.48
C ASP A 230 -29.25 4.93 1.82
N ALA A 231 -30.52 4.56 1.99
CA ALA A 231 -30.97 3.83 3.18
C ALA A 231 -30.45 2.38 3.22
N GLN A 232 -30.21 1.77 2.06
CA GLN A 232 -29.72 0.41 1.86
C GLN A 232 -28.73 0.38 0.68
N PRO A 233 -27.77 -0.56 0.65
CA PRO A 233 -26.86 -0.67 -0.48
C PRO A 233 -27.62 -0.98 -1.77
N PRO A 234 -27.36 -0.24 -2.86
CA PRO A 234 -27.92 -0.56 -4.16
C PRO A 234 -27.39 -1.91 -4.65
N LYS A 235 -28.22 -2.63 -5.42
CA LYS A 235 -27.79 -3.90 -6.03
C LYS A 235 -26.69 -3.68 -7.06
N ILE A 236 -25.75 -4.61 -7.10
CA ILE A 236 -24.71 -4.66 -8.12
C ILE A 236 -25.37 -4.92 -9.47
N THR A 237 -24.98 -4.12 -10.46
CA THR A 237 -25.36 -4.27 -11.86
C THR A 237 -24.15 -4.63 -12.72
N HIS A 238 -24.38 -5.02 -13.97
CA HIS A 238 -23.30 -5.37 -14.90
C HIS A 238 -22.35 -4.20 -15.17
N GLU A 239 -22.87 -2.98 -15.18
CA GLU A 239 -22.11 -1.74 -15.35
C GLU A 239 -21.14 -1.55 -14.18
N ASP A 240 -21.53 -1.91 -12.95
CA ASP A 240 -20.64 -1.81 -11.78
C ASP A 240 -19.43 -2.76 -11.91
N SER A 241 -19.65 -3.98 -12.41
CA SER A 241 -18.56 -4.92 -12.68
C SER A 241 -17.60 -4.41 -13.76
N SER A 242 -18.15 -3.71 -14.76
CA SER A 242 -17.36 -3.07 -15.83
C SER A 242 -16.55 -1.88 -15.28
N ILE A 243 -17.13 -1.05 -14.41
CA ILE A 243 -16.43 0.03 -13.69
C ILE A 243 -15.29 -0.56 -12.84
N ALA A 244 -15.55 -1.62 -12.08
CA ALA A 244 -14.54 -2.27 -11.26
C ALA A 244 -13.37 -2.82 -12.11
N SER A 245 -13.67 -3.37 -13.29
CA SER A 245 -12.69 -3.87 -14.25
C SER A 245 -11.87 -2.74 -14.87
N LEU A 246 -12.52 -1.63 -15.26
CA LEU A 246 -11.86 -0.42 -15.77
C LEU A 246 -10.85 0.12 -14.75
N LYS A 247 -11.25 0.24 -13.47
CA LYS A 247 -10.36 0.73 -12.42
C LYS A 247 -9.17 -0.22 -12.17
N ASN A 248 -9.39 -1.54 -12.25
CA ASN A 248 -8.28 -2.51 -12.17
C ASN A 248 -7.31 -2.34 -13.34
N LEU A 249 -7.82 -2.20 -14.56
CA LEU A 249 -7.01 -2.00 -15.76
C LEU A 249 -6.16 -0.73 -15.67
N MET A 250 -6.76 0.38 -15.23
CA MET A 250 -6.03 1.64 -15.02
C MET A 250 -4.85 1.45 -14.05
N PHE A 251 -5.10 0.81 -12.91
CA PHE A 251 -4.05 0.51 -11.94
C PHE A 251 -2.96 -0.43 -12.48
N ASP A 252 -3.33 -1.46 -13.23
CA ASP A 252 -2.36 -2.39 -13.83
C ASP A 252 -1.46 -1.65 -14.84
N ILE A 253 -2.02 -0.73 -15.62
CA ILE A 253 -1.25 0.12 -16.53
C ILE A 253 -0.33 1.07 -15.76
N GLU A 254 -0.80 1.71 -14.68
CA GLU A 254 0.05 2.54 -13.81
C GLU A 254 1.27 1.75 -13.28
N LYS A 255 1.06 0.51 -12.83
CA LYS A 255 2.16 -0.35 -12.36
C LYS A 255 3.12 -0.77 -13.46
N GLN A 256 2.62 -1.00 -14.67
CA GLN A 256 3.46 -1.24 -15.84
C GLN A 256 4.30 0.00 -16.19
N LEU A 257 3.72 1.20 -16.10
CA LEU A 257 4.44 2.47 -16.30
C LEU A 257 5.56 2.67 -15.30
N GLU A 258 5.32 2.44 -14.00
CA GLU A 258 6.37 2.48 -12.96
C GLU A 258 7.54 1.53 -13.29
N THR A 259 7.21 0.30 -13.72
CA THR A 259 8.21 -0.71 -14.07
C THR A 259 9.00 -0.33 -15.33
N LEU A 260 8.34 0.22 -16.34
CA LEU A 260 8.98 0.70 -17.56
C LEU A 260 9.89 1.89 -17.29
N ALA A 261 9.48 2.84 -16.44
CA ALA A 261 10.29 3.98 -16.03
C ALA A 261 11.60 3.52 -15.35
N ALA A 262 11.49 2.62 -14.36
CA ALA A 262 12.66 2.06 -13.71
C ALA A 262 13.57 1.29 -14.68
N ARG A 263 13.00 0.61 -15.68
CA ARG A 263 13.78 -0.08 -16.73
C ARG A 263 14.51 0.91 -17.63
N ILE A 264 13.89 2.03 -18.00
CA ILE A 264 14.52 3.10 -18.79
C ILE A 264 15.72 3.69 -18.04
N ASP A 265 15.58 3.96 -16.74
CA ASP A 265 16.66 4.48 -15.90
C ASP A 265 17.86 3.53 -15.85
N ASN A 266 17.60 2.23 -15.65
CA ASN A 266 18.63 1.19 -15.64
C ASN A 266 19.33 1.04 -17.01
N LEU A 267 18.59 1.15 -18.10
CA LEU A 267 19.17 1.10 -19.46
C LEU A 267 19.98 2.36 -19.75
N SER A 268 19.53 3.53 -19.27
CA SER A 268 20.28 4.79 -19.35
C SER A 268 21.61 4.72 -18.59
N SER A 269 21.63 4.16 -17.38
CA SER A 269 22.88 3.98 -16.64
C SER A 269 23.81 2.98 -17.33
N THR A 270 23.26 1.88 -17.84
CA THR A 270 24.02 0.85 -18.58
C THR A 270 24.64 1.42 -19.86
N ALA A 271 23.90 2.25 -20.59
CA ALA A 271 24.41 2.94 -21.78
C ALA A 271 25.56 3.89 -21.42
N ARG A 272 25.40 4.71 -20.38
CA ARG A 272 26.46 5.61 -19.87
C ARG A 272 27.72 4.84 -19.46
N ASP A 273 27.57 3.73 -18.74
CA ASP A 273 28.69 2.89 -18.34
C ASP A 273 29.40 2.28 -19.56
N ALA A 274 28.66 1.81 -20.56
CA ALA A 274 29.22 1.25 -21.78
C ALA A 274 30.00 2.30 -22.59
N VAL A 275 29.50 3.54 -22.68
CA VAL A 275 30.21 4.68 -23.29
C VAL A 275 31.50 4.98 -22.54
N SER A 276 31.46 5.04 -21.20
CA SER A 276 32.65 5.30 -20.37
C SER A 276 33.77 4.27 -20.60
N ARG A 277 33.39 3.01 -20.84
CA ARG A 277 34.28 1.87 -21.13
C ARG A 277 34.67 1.77 -22.62
N LYS A 278 34.25 2.71 -23.46
CA LYS A 278 34.44 2.71 -24.93
C LYS A 278 33.88 1.48 -25.63
N ASN A 279 32.85 0.85 -25.04
CA ASN A 279 32.18 -0.31 -25.64
C ASN A 279 30.95 0.14 -26.44
N ARG A 280 31.19 0.57 -27.68
CA ARG A 280 30.15 1.12 -28.58
C ARG A 280 29.02 0.13 -28.85
N VAL A 281 29.33 -1.15 -29.06
CA VAL A 281 28.33 -2.18 -29.37
C VAL A 281 27.34 -2.35 -28.22
N SER A 282 27.86 -2.40 -26.98
CA SER A 282 27.02 -2.50 -25.79
C SER A 282 26.21 -1.21 -25.52
N ALA A 283 26.77 -0.04 -25.82
CA ALA A 283 26.07 1.23 -25.69
C ALA A 283 24.88 1.31 -26.66
N ILE A 284 25.09 1.00 -27.94
CA ILE A 284 24.03 0.97 -28.96
C ILE A 284 22.92 -0.01 -28.58
N ALA A 285 23.26 -1.22 -28.14
CA ALA A 285 22.26 -2.21 -27.73
C ALA A 285 21.41 -1.75 -26.53
N ALA A 286 22.04 -1.09 -25.55
CA ALA A 286 21.35 -0.51 -24.39
C ALA A 286 20.44 0.66 -24.81
N LEU A 287 20.91 1.55 -25.69
CA LEU A 287 20.15 2.67 -26.21
C LEU A 287 18.95 2.24 -27.06
N ARG A 288 19.10 1.23 -27.93
CA ARG A 288 17.97 0.63 -28.68
C ARG A 288 16.91 0.06 -27.74
N SER A 289 17.36 -0.66 -26.70
CA SER A 289 16.45 -1.22 -25.70
C SER A 289 15.75 -0.12 -24.89
N LYS A 290 16.45 0.97 -24.60
CA LYS A 290 15.92 2.15 -23.91
C LYS A 290 14.82 2.80 -24.75
N ARG A 291 15.09 3.06 -26.04
CA ARG A 291 14.13 3.66 -26.98
C ARG A 291 12.86 2.82 -27.16
N LEU A 292 13.00 1.49 -27.23
CA LEU A 292 11.84 0.59 -27.26
C LEU A 292 10.97 0.75 -26.00
N ALA A 293 11.61 0.80 -24.82
CA ALA A 293 10.91 0.98 -23.56
C ALA A 293 10.25 2.37 -23.44
N GLU A 294 10.91 3.43 -23.93
CA GLU A 294 10.34 4.79 -24.01
C GLU A 294 9.12 4.86 -24.92
N SER A 295 9.19 4.22 -26.10
CA SER A 295 8.04 4.13 -27.02
C SER A 295 6.86 3.38 -26.40
N GLN A 296 7.14 2.28 -25.68
CA GLN A 296 6.11 1.53 -24.97
C GLN A 296 5.50 2.36 -23.83
N LEU A 297 6.32 3.07 -23.06
CA LEU A 297 5.87 3.96 -21.99
C LEU A 297 4.94 5.04 -22.55
N ALA A 298 5.34 5.74 -23.63
CA ALA A 298 4.52 6.78 -24.25
C ALA A 298 3.15 6.26 -24.72
N LYS A 299 3.12 5.05 -25.33
CA LYS A 299 1.86 4.40 -25.73
C LYS A 299 0.98 4.07 -24.53
N GLN A 300 1.55 3.44 -23.50
CA GLN A 300 0.78 3.08 -22.29
C GLN A 300 0.27 4.31 -21.53
N SER A 301 1.04 5.40 -21.46
CA SER A 301 0.59 6.67 -20.88
C SER A 301 -0.57 7.29 -21.66
N THR A 302 -0.56 7.16 -22.99
CA THR A 302 -1.68 7.63 -23.83
C THR A 302 -2.95 6.83 -23.55
N VAL A 303 -2.84 5.50 -23.45
CA VAL A 303 -3.97 4.61 -23.12
C VAL A 303 -4.52 4.93 -21.73
N LEU A 304 -3.64 5.09 -20.72
CA LEU A 304 -4.06 5.46 -19.37
C LEU A 304 -4.87 6.76 -19.37
N GLY A 305 -4.39 7.80 -20.06
CA GLY A 305 -5.12 9.08 -20.17
C GLY A 305 -6.49 8.95 -20.85
N GLN A 306 -6.62 8.07 -21.84
CA GLN A 306 -7.92 7.77 -22.46
C GLN A 306 -8.87 7.07 -21.48
N LEU A 307 -8.38 6.10 -20.71
CA LEU A 307 -9.19 5.40 -19.71
C LEU A 307 -9.60 6.33 -18.56
N GLU A 308 -8.72 7.23 -18.13
CA GLU A 308 -9.02 8.27 -17.13
C GLU A 308 -10.11 9.24 -17.62
N GLU A 309 -10.05 9.65 -18.90
CA GLU A 309 -11.09 10.49 -19.51
C GLU A 309 -12.45 9.77 -19.54
N VAL A 310 -12.47 8.49 -19.92
CA VAL A 310 -13.69 7.65 -19.90
C VAL A 310 -14.21 7.51 -18.47
N TYR A 311 -13.34 7.22 -17.50
CA TYR A 311 -13.69 7.12 -16.09
C TYR A 311 -14.32 8.42 -15.57
N SER A 312 -13.72 9.57 -15.91
CA SER A 312 -14.23 10.89 -15.51
C SER A 312 -15.62 11.15 -16.06
N LYS A 313 -15.88 10.81 -17.33
CA LYS A 313 -17.22 10.93 -17.95
C LYS A 313 -18.25 10.00 -17.29
N ILE A 314 -17.86 8.76 -16.95
CA ILE A 314 -18.72 7.81 -16.23
C ILE A 314 -19.07 8.37 -14.84
N SER A 315 -18.08 8.89 -14.12
CA SER A 315 -18.28 9.52 -12.80
C SER A 315 -19.25 10.70 -12.90
N GLU A 316 -19.03 11.60 -13.86
CA GLU A 316 -19.90 12.75 -14.06
C GLU A 316 -21.34 12.33 -14.40
N ALA A 317 -21.51 11.35 -15.29
CA ALA A 317 -22.83 10.84 -15.65
C ALA A 317 -23.54 10.17 -14.45
N ALA A 318 -22.81 9.39 -13.65
CA ALA A 318 -23.35 8.77 -12.45
C ALA A 318 -23.81 9.81 -11.42
N ASP A 319 -23.03 10.87 -11.21
CA ASP A 319 -23.35 11.97 -10.31
C ASP A 319 -24.55 12.80 -10.84
N GLN A 320 -24.64 13.02 -12.16
CA GLN A 320 -25.78 13.69 -12.80
C GLN A 320 -27.08 12.89 -12.68
N VAL A 321 -27.03 11.56 -12.84
CA VAL A 321 -28.19 10.68 -12.63
C VAL A 321 -28.66 10.76 -11.17
N GLU A 322 -27.75 10.84 -10.21
CA GLU A 322 -28.11 11.05 -8.80
C GLU A 322 -28.75 12.42 -8.57
N LEU A 323 -28.19 13.49 -9.14
CA LEU A 323 -28.81 14.82 -9.07
C LEU A 323 -30.24 14.78 -9.65
N MET A 324 -30.44 14.11 -10.78
CA MET A 324 -31.78 13.93 -11.35
C MET A 324 -32.69 13.12 -10.43
N ARG A 325 -32.24 12.00 -9.83
CA ARG A 325 -33.04 11.21 -8.88
C ARG A 325 -33.39 12.00 -7.61
N ILE A 326 -32.47 12.79 -7.08
CA ILE A 326 -32.72 13.69 -5.94
C ILE A 326 -33.70 14.78 -6.34
N MET A 327 -33.56 15.35 -7.55
CA MET A 327 -34.51 16.31 -8.11
C MET A 327 -35.88 15.66 -8.30
N GLU A 328 -35.97 14.42 -8.77
CA GLU A 328 -37.23 13.66 -8.94
C GLU A 328 -37.89 13.32 -7.60
N GLY A 329 -37.10 12.86 -6.62
CA GLY A 329 -37.55 12.67 -5.24
C GLY A 329 -38.04 13.98 -4.61
N SER A 330 -37.37 15.09 -4.92
CA SER A 330 -37.79 16.46 -4.56
C SER A 330 -38.97 16.94 -5.41
N THR A 331 -39.17 16.40 -6.63
CA THR A 331 -40.36 16.64 -7.45
C THR A 331 -41.59 15.89 -6.99
N GLY A 332 -41.50 15.04 -5.96
CA GLY A 332 -42.67 14.72 -5.14
C GLY A 332 -43.33 15.98 -4.55
N VAL A 333 -42.53 17.02 -4.29
CA VAL A 333 -42.97 18.35 -3.83
C VAL A 333 -43.21 19.32 -4.99
N LEU A 334 -42.46 19.21 -6.11
CA LEU A 334 -42.67 20.03 -7.32
C LEU A 334 -43.69 19.45 -8.34
N LYS A 335 -44.26 18.26 -8.14
CA LYS A 335 -45.34 17.67 -8.97
C LYS A 335 -46.63 18.47 -8.92
N ALA A 336 -46.77 19.38 -7.95
CA ALA A 336 -47.81 20.40 -7.94
C ALA A 336 -47.57 21.53 -8.96
N LEU A 337 -46.37 21.65 -9.56
CA LEU A 337 -45.97 22.81 -10.37
C LEU A 337 -45.40 22.50 -11.76
N HIS A 338 -45.29 21.25 -12.23
CA HIS A 338 -44.76 21.03 -13.58
C HIS A 338 -45.34 19.80 -14.30
N LYS A 339 -46.60 19.93 -14.72
CA LYS A 339 -47.28 19.04 -15.67
C LYS A 339 -47.01 19.48 -17.12
N GLU A 340 -45.79 19.90 -17.44
CA GLU A 340 -45.49 20.46 -18.77
C GLU A 340 -44.10 20.16 -19.33
N ILE A 341 -43.28 19.31 -18.69
CA ILE A 341 -42.01 18.85 -19.27
C ILE A 341 -41.93 17.32 -19.17
N GLY A 342 -41.87 16.68 -20.34
CA GLY A 342 -41.90 15.22 -20.54
C GLY A 342 -40.82 14.47 -19.77
N GLY A 343 -41.21 13.29 -19.25
CA GLY A 343 -40.46 12.52 -18.27
C GLY A 343 -39.67 11.33 -18.82
N VAL A 344 -38.79 10.82 -17.95
CA VAL A 344 -38.27 9.44 -17.74
C VAL A 344 -37.67 8.65 -18.93
N GLU A 345 -38.00 8.95 -20.18
CA GLU A 345 -37.54 8.19 -21.36
C GLU A 345 -36.04 8.39 -21.70
N ARG A 346 -35.37 9.43 -21.18
CA ARG A 346 -33.95 9.70 -21.50
C ARG A 346 -32.94 8.91 -20.66
N VAL A 347 -33.34 8.34 -19.52
CA VAL A 347 -32.40 7.66 -18.62
C VAL A 347 -32.05 6.27 -19.16
N ASP A 348 -33.03 5.58 -19.75
CA ASP A 348 -32.81 4.25 -20.37
C ASP A 348 -31.92 4.34 -21.62
N ASP A 349 -32.06 5.41 -22.42
CA ASP A 349 -31.22 5.65 -23.61
C ASP A 349 -29.75 5.93 -23.25
N VAL A 350 -29.51 6.66 -22.16
CA VAL A 350 -28.15 6.97 -21.67
C VAL A 350 -27.50 5.72 -21.05
N LEU A 351 -28.27 4.90 -20.33
CA LEU A 351 -27.79 3.62 -19.79
C LEU A 351 -27.46 2.62 -20.91
N ALA A 352 -28.27 2.58 -21.98
CA ALA A 352 -28.00 1.75 -23.15
C ALA A 352 -26.75 2.20 -23.92
N GLN A 353 -26.57 3.52 -24.12
CA GLN A 353 -25.34 4.06 -24.70
C GLN A 353 -24.10 3.78 -23.85
N LEU A 354 -24.24 3.78 -22.52
CA LEU A 354 -23.15 3.43 -21.60
C LEU A 354 -22.73 1.95 -21.77
N GLY A 355 -23.70 1.04 -21.89
CA GLY A 355 -23.44 -0.39 -22.12
C GLY A 355 -22.74 -0.67 -23.45
N GLU A 356 -23.09 0.06 -24.52
CA GLU A 356 -22.46 -0.07 -25.83
C GLU A 356 -21.03 0.50 -25.87
N GLN A 357 -20.77 1.60 -25.15
CA GLN A 357 -19.42 2.16 -25.00
C GLN A 357 -18.51 1.28 -24.11
N MET A 358 -19.07 0.59 -23.12
CA MET A 358 -18.31 -0.37 -22.30
C MET A 358 -17.94 -1.65 -23.07
N ALA A 359 -18.80 -2.11 -23.99
CA ALA A 359 -18.48 -3.25 -24.85
C ALA A 359 -17.28 -2.98 -25.79
N GLN A 360 -17.03 -1.71 -26.15
CA GLN A 360 -15.82 -1.30 -26.88
C GLN A 360 -14.54 -1.39 -26.04
N VAL A 361 -14.64 -1.29 -24.71
CA VAL A 361 -13.48 -1.36 -23.80
C VAL A 361 -12.98 -2.80 -23.65
N ASP A 362 -13.85 -3.81 -23.75
CA ASP A 362 -13.44 -5.22 -23.76
C ASP A 362 -12.68 -5.62 -25.05
N GLU A 363 -12.95 -4.95 -26.17
CA GLU A 363 -12.25 -5.19 -27.44
C GLU A 363 -10.82 -4.59 -27.44
N VAL A 364 -10.56 -3.57 -26.62
CA VAL A 364 -9.21 -2.99 -26.42
C VAL A 364 -8.29 -3.97 -25.69
N GLY A 365 -8.83 -4.90 -24.89
CA GLY A 365 -8.05 -5.93 -24.19
C GLY A 365 -7.30 -6.90 -25.11
N ASN A 366 -7.83 -7.16 -26.32
CA ASN A 366 -7.21 -8.09 -27.28
C ASN A 366 -6.22 -7.44 -28.25
N VAL A 367 -6.26 -6.11 -28.41
CA VAL A 367 -5.29 -5.38 -29.27
C VAL A 367 -3.92 -5.23 -28.60
N ILE A 368 -3.86 -5.40 -27.28
CA ILE A 368 -2.64 -5.25 -26.48
C ILE A 368 -1.62 -6.39 -26.73
N THR A 369 -2.05 -7.54 -27.26
CA THR A 369 -1.17 -8.72 -27.41
C THR A 369 -0.45 -8.79 -28.76
N GLU A 370 -0.96 -8.15 -29.83
CA GLU A 370 -0.36 -8.24 -31.17
C GLU A 370 0.64 -7.11 -31.54
N MET A 371 0.76 -6.04 -30.76
CA MET A 371 1.55 -4.84 -31.14
C MET A 371 3.04 -4.86 -30.74
N ASN A 372 3.62 -6.02 -30.41
CA ASN A 372 5.00 -6.17 -29.93
C ASN A 372 6.10 -6.11 -31.01
N ARG A 373 5.87 -5.42 -32.14
CA ARG A 373 6.90 -5.18 -33.17
C ARG A 373 7.07 -3.69 -33.42
N GLY A 374 7.73 -3.01 -32.48
CA GLY A 374 8.26 -1.67 -32.70
C GLY A 374 9.52 -1.73 -33.58
N VAL A 375 9.51 -1.03 -34.71
CA VAL A 375 10.73 -0.71 -35.47
C VAL A 375 11.37 0.50 -34.77
N VAL A 376 12.61 0.35 -34.30
CA VAL A 376 13.39 1.44 -33.70
C VAL A 376 14.04 2.23 -34.84
N ASP A 377 13.93 3.56 -34.81
CA ASP A 377 14.67 4.40 -35.74
C ASP A 377 16.16 4.44 -35.35
N GLU A 378 17.02 3.97 -36.25
CA GLU A 378 18.45 3.83 -36.01
C GLU A 378 19.17 5.19 -35.96
N SER A 379 18.65 6.22 -36.65
CA SER A 379 19.29 7.55 -36.63
C SER A 379 19.17 8.23 -35.27
N GLU A 380 18.04 8.08 -34.58
CA GLU A 380 17.87 8.68 -33.24
C GLU A 380 18.79 8.04 -32.19
N VAL A 381 19.11 6.75 -32.36
CA VAL A 381 20.03 6.02 -31.48
C VAL A 381 21.46 6.50 -31.68
N ASP A 382 21.85 6.75 -32.92
CA ASP A 382 23.18 7.28 -33.26
C ASP A 382 23.36 8.71 -32.73
N ASP A 383 22.34 9.58 -32.86
CA ASP A 383 22.35 10.94 -32.32
C ASP A 383 22.47 10.96 -30.78
N GLU A 384 21.73 10.07 -30.09
CA GLU A 384 21.80 9.96 -28.63
C GLU A 384 23.16 9.41 -28.16
N LEU A 385 23.75 8.48 -28.91
CA LEU A 385 25.09 7.99 -28.64
C LEU A 385 26.12 9.12 -28.78
N GLU A 386 26.04 9.93 -29.84
CA GLU A 386 26.95 11.07 -30.04
C GLU A 386 26.83 12.08 -28.89
N ALA A 387 25.61 12.38 -28.45
CA ALA A 387 25.38 13.24 -27.29
C ALA A 387 26.00 12.68 -26.00
N LEU A 388 25.87 11.38 -25.73
CA LEU A 388 26.47 10.74 -24.55
C LEU A 388 28.01 10.69 -24.62
N GLU A 389 28.58 10.43 -25.79
CA GLU A 389 30.02 10.48 -26.02
C GLU A 389 30.57 11.91 -25.81
N LEU A 390 29.84 12.93 -26.24
CA LEU A 390 30.17 14.34 -26.00
C LEU A 390 30.14 14.68 -24.51
N GLU A 391 29.09 14.27 -23.80
CA GLU A 391 28.93 14.52 -22.37
C GLU A 391 30.04 13.84 -21.54
N ASP A 392 30.41 12.60 -21.88
CA ASP A 392 31.50 11.86 -21.23
C ASP A 392 32.86 12.53 -21.47
N ARG A 393 33.11 13.02 -22.70
CA ARG A 393 34.32 13.79 -23.03
C ARG A 393 34.41 15.09 -22.24
N ASP A 394 33.31 15.83 -22.13
CA ASP A 394 33.28 17.08 -21.36
C ASP A 394 33.46 16.85 -19.86
N LYS A 395 32.90 15.76 -19.31
CA LYS A 395 33.14 15.35 -17.92
C LYS A 395 34.61 15.01 -17.67
N LYS A 396 35.24 14.25 -18.57
CA LYS A 396 36.68 13.93 -18.51
C LYS A 396 37.55 15.19 -18.57
N ASN A 397 37.26 16.09 -19.50
CA ASN A 397 37.99 17.36 -19.63
C ASN A 397 37.85 18.24 -18.39
N LYS A 398 36.66 18.33 -17.79
CA LYS A 398 36.46 19.06 -16.52
C LYS A 398 37.19 18.42 -15.35
N ALA A 399 37.15 17.10 -15.23
CA ALA A 399 37.88 16.38 -14.18
C ALA A 399 39.40 16.57 -14.30
N GLU A 400 39.92 16.56 -15.52
CA GLU A 400 41.34 16.80 -15.79
C GLU A 400 41.76 18.24 -15.47
N ARG A 401 40.95 19.24 -15.84
CA ARG A 401 41.18 20.65 -15.43
C ARG A 401 41.23 20.82 -13.92
N LEU A 402 40.25 20.27 -13.21
CA LEU A 402 40.23 20.32 -11.74
C LEU A 402 41.42 19.60 -11.10
N SER A 403 41.87 18.49 -11.70
CA SER A 403 43.07 17.79 -11.22
C SER A 403 44.34 18.59 -11.47
N ASN A 404 44.43 19.31 -12.58
CA ASN A 404 45.59 20.12 -12.92
C ASN A 404 45.65 21.38 -12.06
N GLU A 405 44.51 22.06 -11.85
CA GLU A 405 44.39 23.19 -10.93
C GLU A 405 44.84 22.82 -9.51
N ARG A 406 44.41 21.65 -9.00
CA ARG A 406 44.86 21.15 -7.68
C ARG A 406 46.37 20.90 -7.63
N LYS A 407 46.97 20.35 -8.68
CA LYS A 407 48.43 20.13 -8.74
C LYS A 407 49.19 21.45 -8.77
N GLU A 408 48.72 22.43 -9.55
CA GLU A 408 49.32 23.76 -9.62
C GLU A 408 49.22 24.49 -8.27
N GLU A 409 48.10 24.37 -7.55
CA GLU A 409 47.95 24.90 -6.19
C GLU A 409 48.92 24.25 -5.19
N GLU A 410 49.12 22.93 -5.26
CA GLU A 410 50.07 22.18 -4.44
C GLU A 410 51.52 22.59 -4.74
N GLU A 411 51.91 22.70 -6.02
CA GLU A 411 53.24 23.12 -6.45
C GLU A 411 53.53 24.59 -6.09
N ALA A 412 52.53 25.48 -6.22
CA ALA A 412 52.63 26.87 -5.79
C ALA A 412 52.77 26.99 -4.26
N ALA A 413 52.05 26.16 -3.49
CA ALA A 413 52.18 26.10 -2.04
C ALA A 413 53.56 25.56 -1.61
N GLU A 414 54.09 24.55 -2.29
CA GLU A 414 55.43 24.02 -2.04
C GLU A 414 56.51 25.05 -2.39
N THR A 415 56.38 25.73 -3.53
CA THR A 415 57.32 26.79 -3.95
C THR A 415 57.31 27.95 -2.97
N LYS A 416 56.12 28.37 -2.49
CA LYS A 416 55.98 29.40 -1.45
C LYS A 416 56.63 28.99 -0.12
N ARG A 417 56.52 27.71 0.27
CA ARG A 417 57.23 27.16 1.44
C ARG A 417 58.76 27.17 1.26
N ARG A 418 59.27 26.78 0.08
CA ARG A 418 60.71 26.81 -0.24
C ARG A 418 61.27 28.23 -0.25
N LEU A 419 60.53 29.19 -0.83
CA LEU A 419 60.91 30.60 -0.83
C LEU A 419 60.95 31.20 0.59
N GLY A 420 59.96 30.89 1.44
CA GLY A 420 59.97 31.33 2.84
C GLY A 420 61.13 30.76 3.66
N ALA A 421 61.56 29.52 3.36
CA ALA A 421 62.74 28.90 3.98
C ALA A 421 64.08 29.51 3.49
N LEU A 422 64.12 30.00 2.24
CA LEU A 422 65.27 30.72 1.69
C LEU A 422 65.35 32.15 2.24
N GLU A 423 64.23 32.83 2.43
CA GLU A 423 64.16 34.18 3.02
C GLU A 423 64.64 34.19 4.48
N THR A 424 64.31 33.14 5.25
CA THR A 424 64.86 32.94 6.61
C THR A 424 66.35 32.57 6.64
N ALA A 425 66.92 32.09 5.54
CA ALA A 425 68.35 31.76 5.43
C ALA A 425 69.22 32.93 4.93
N VAL A 426 68.63 33.95 4.30
CA VAL A 426 69.34 35.12 3.75
C VAL A 426 69.47 36.28 4.76
N GLU A 427 68.67 36.30 5.84
CA GLU A 427 68.85 37.25 6.94
C GLU A 427 69.78 36.71 8.06
N PRO A 428 71.10 36.63 7.80
CA PRO A 428 72.01 37.19 8.80
C PRO A 428 73.27 37.86 8.24
N HIS A 429 73.34 38.40 7.01
CA HIS A 429 74.56 39.14 6.61
C HIS A 429 74.31 40.29 5.61
N ALA A 430 73.82 41.43 6.10
CA ALA A 430 73.99 42.72 5.42
C ALA A 430 73.94 43.89 6.41
N ASN A 431 74.68 43.80 7.50
CA ASN A 431 74.88 44.90 8.43
C ASN A 431 76.37 45.27 8.46
N GLN A 432 76.83 45.98 7.42
CA GLN A 432 78.03 46.81 7.48
C GLN A 432 78.15 47.73 6.25
N SER A 433 78.22 49.03 6.55
CA SER A 433 78.87 50.09 5.77
C SER A 433 78.38 50.39 4.35
N LYS A 434 77.65 51.51 4.21
CA LYS A 434 78.01 52.59 3.28
C LYS A 434 77.35 53.92 3.69
N GLN A 435 78.20 54.85 4.11
CA GLN A 435 77.92 56.28 4.20
C GLN A 435 77.82 56.91 2.80
N THR A 436 77.30 58.15 2.79
CA THR A 436 77.35 59.22 1.78
C THR A 436 76.22 59.32 0.72
N THR A 437 75.36 60.31 1.00
CA THR A 437 74.35 61.08 0.23
C THR A 437 74.89 61.72 -1.07
N PRO A 438 74.09 62.43 -1.93
CA PRO A 438 72.65 62.79 -1.87
C PRO A 438 71.84 62.62 -3.19
N GLU A 439 70.56 62.97 -3.09
CA GLU A 439 69.50 63.15 -4.10
C GLU A 439 69.92 63.75 -5.46
N LYS A 440 69.32 63.22 -6.55
CA LYS A 440 68.76 64.02 -7.66
C LYS A 440 67.82 63.21 -8.56
N SER A 441 66.54 63.61 -8.52
CA SER A 441 65.61 63.84 -9.64
C SER A 441 65.77 63.03 -10.93
N THR A 442 64.69 62.34 -11.34
CA THR A 442 64.11 62.48 -12.69
C THR A 442 62.73 61.82 -12.73
N GLU A 443 61.71 62.61 -12.38
CA GLU A 443 60.40 62.51 -13.02
C GLU A 443 60.59 62.79 -14.51
N GLY A 444 60.08 61.91 -15.36
CA GLY A 444 60.12 62.10 -16.81
C GLY A 444 60.28 60.80 -17.57
N GLN A 445 59.28 59.92 -17.50
CA GLN A 445 59.06 58.87 -18.51
C GLN A 445 57.71 58.13 -18.44
N VAL A 446 56.75 58.54 -17.59
CA VAL A 446 55.42 57.89 -17.50
C VAL A 446 54.33 58.62 -18.32
N GLU A 447 54.63 59.76 -18.93
CA GLU A 447 53.63 60.56 -19.68
C GLU A 447 53.65 60.41 -21.21
N GLU A 448 54.54 59.57 -21.77
CA GLU A 448 54.63 59.36 -23.23
C GLU A 448 54.17 57.98 -23.74
N SER A 449 54.05 56.96 -22.89
CA SER A 449 53.50 55.66 -23.34
C SER A 449 51.97 55.58 -23.29
N SER A 450 51.31 56.48 -22.56
CA SER A 450 49.84 56.59 -22.50
C SER A 450 49.22 57.22 -23.75
N LYS A 451 50.02 57.80 -24.65
CA LYS A 451 49.55 58.36 -25.94
C LYS A 451 49.66 57.41 -27.13
N LEU A 452 50.25 56.22 -26.98
CA LEU A 452 50.33 55.21 -28.06
C LEU A 452 49.25 54.11 -28.00
N LEU A 453 48.46 54.03 -26.93
CA LEU A 453 47.37 53.07 -26.81
C LEU A 453 45.98 53.60 -27.22
N GLN A 454 45.88 54.86 -27.69
CA GLN A 454 44.64 55.45 -28.20
C GLN A 454 44.56 55.52 -29.74
N GLN A 455 45.49 54.88 -30.47
CA GLN A 455 45.49 54.89 -31.95
C GLN A 455 45.42 53.51 -32.62
N LEU A 456 45.13 52.43 -31.88
CA LEU A 456 44.90 51.10 -32.47
C LEU A 456 43.54 50.50 -32.11
N SER A 457 42.58 51.29 -31.64
CA SER A 457 41.16 50.95 -31.71
C SER A 457 40.59 51.37 -33.06
N LEU A 458 40.69 50.48 -34.05
CA LEU A 458 39.71 50.25 -35.12
C LEU A 458 39.98 48.90 -35.79
#